data_AF-A0AAV4HJF0-F1
#
_entry.id   AF-A0AAV4HJF0-F1
#
_cell.length_a   1.000
_cell.length_b   1.000
_cell.length_c   1.000
_cell.angle_alpha   90.00
_cell.angle_beta   90.00
_cell.angle_gamma   90.00
#
_symmetry.space_group_name_H-M   'P 1'
#
loop_
_entity.id
_entity.type
_entity.pdbx_description
1 polymer ?
#
loop_
_entity_poly.entity_id
_entity_poly.type
_entity_poly.pdbx_seq_one_letter_code
_entity_poly.pdbx_strand_id
1 'polypeptide(L)'
;MTASRPYRPYRGKIFKNKDVARIYNLLAKIAPRTKVVLVWIPSHVGIPGNEKVDELAKLALNKEVHDDKPVIWSDLKLKANTHVEQLWQTDWDTEVDDKLHEIRPNLKERL
;
A
#
# COMPACT_ATOMS: atom_id res chain seq x y z
N MET A 1 -9.42 22.21 -7.13
CA MET A 1 -9.14 20.99 -7.92
C MET A 1 -7.72 21.07 -8.47
N THR A 2 -6.74 20.61 -7.72
CA THR A 2 -5.33 20.58 -8.16
C THR A 2 -4.99 19.15 -8.57
N ALA A 3 -5.09 18.86 -9.87
CA ALA A 3 -4.58 17.62 -10.42
C ALA A 3 -3.08 17.54 -10.09
N SER A 4 -2.69 16.52 -9.29
CA SER A 4 -1.28 16.22 -9.03
C SER A 4 -0.57 16.07 -10.37
N ARG A 5 0.35 17.00 -10.68
CA ARG A 5 1.15 16.95 -11.90
C ARG A 5 1.86 15.60 -11.96
N PRO A 6 1.83 14.89 -13.11
CA PRO A 6 2.60 13.67 -13.25
C PRO A 6 4.09 13.99 -13.01
N TYR A 7 4.71 13.23 -12.12
CA TYR A 7 6.15 13.29 -11.90
C TYR A 7 6.85 13.02 -13.24
N ARG A 8 7.66 13.97 -13.74
CA ARG A 8 8.42 13.82 -14.98
C ARG A 8 9.74 13.09 -14.68
N PRO A 9 9.95 11.85 -15.16
CA PRO A 9 11.19 11.13 -14.96
C PRO A 9 12.23 11.45 -16.04
N TYR A 10 13.46 11.00 -15.79
CA TYR A 10 14.56 11.07 -16.73
C TYR A 10 14.24 10.25 -18.00
N ARG A 11 14.53 10.80 -19.19
CA ARG A 11 14.21 10.25 -20.53
C ARG A 11 12.72 10.18 -20.94
N GLY A 12 11.83 10.96 -20.32
CA GLY A 12 10.50 11.25 -20.89
C GLY A 12 9.48 10.09 -20.87
N LYS A 13 9.79 8.96 -20.22
CA LYS A 13 8.77 7.94 -19.92
C LYS A 13 7.74 8.51 -18.94
N ILE A 14 6.50 8.04 -18.94
CA ILE A 14 5.50 8.46 -17.95
C ILE A 14 5.06 7.23 -17.17
N PHE A 15 5.16 7.29 -15.84
CA PHE A 15 4.73 6.22 -14.94
C PHE A 15 3.54 6.70 -14.10
N LYS A 16 2.52 5.85 -13.96
CA LYS A 16 1.36 6.13 -13.10
C LYS A 16 1.73 6.11 -11.61
N ASN A 17 2.60 5.17 -11.22
CA ASN A 17 3.05 5.00 -9.84
C ASN A 17 4.37 5.78 -9.62
N LYS A 18 4.40 6.62 -8.59
CA LYS A 18 5.54 7.48 -8.24
C LYS A 18 6.76 6.68 -7.77
N ASP A 19 6.56 5.55 -7.08
CA ASP A 19 7.65 4.68 -6.64
C ASP A 19 8.29 3.94 -7.80
N VAL A 20 7.49 3.47 -8.75
CA VAL A 20 8.03 2.87 -9.98
C VAL A 20 8.89 3.88 -10.74
N ALA A 21 8.43 5.14 -10.83
CA ALA A 21 9.20 6.21 -11.44
C ALA A 21 10.52 6.47 -10.68
N ARG A 22 10.48 6.45 -9.35
CA ARG A 22 11.65 6.62 -8.48
C ARG A 22 12.66 5.49 -8.68
N ILE A 23 12.22 4.23 -8.63
CA ILE A 23 13.06 3.05 -8.87
C ILE A 23 13.69 3.13 -10.26
N TYR A 24 12.91 3.45 -11.29
CA TYR A 24 13.41 3.60 -12.66
C TYR A 24 14.52 4.65 -12.75
N ASN A 25 14.33 5.82 -12.15
CA ASN A 25 15.34 6.90 -12.14
C ASN A 25 16.61 6.48 -11.41
N LEU A 26 16.49 5.76 -10.29
CA LEU A 26 17.64 5.23 -9.55
C LEU A 26 18.42 4.20 -10.40
N LEU A 27 17.72 3.27 -11.04
CA LEU A 27 18.31 2.29 -11.95
C LEU A 27 19.02 2.97 -13.12
N ALA A 28 18.41 3.98 -13.74
CA ALA A 28 19.00 4.74 -14.83
C ALA A 28 20.28 5.48 -14.41
N LYS A 29 20.37 5.92 -13.15
CA LYS A 29 21.56 6.58 -12.59
C LYS A 29 22.72 5.63 -12.36
N ILE A 30 22.45 4.39 -11.95
CA ILE A 30 23.49 3.38 -11.64
C ILE A 30 23.88 2.53 -12.85
N ALA A 31 22.99 2.38 -13.83
CA ALA A 31 23.21 1.56 -15.03
C ALA A 31 24.53 1.85 -15.78
N PRO A 32 25.03 3.11 -15.89
CA PRO A 32 26.31 3.37 -16.55
C PRO A 32 27.52 2.78 -15.81
N ARG A 33 27.38 2.49 -14.50
CA ARG A 33 28.47 2.03 -13.62
C ARG A 33 28.35 0.54 -13.30
N THR A 34 27.17 -0.04 -13.46
CA THR A 34 26.89 -1.41 -13.03
C THR A 34 25.77 -2.02 -13.88
N LYS A 35 25.98 -3.25 -14.34
CA LYS A 35 24.93 -4.02 -14.99
C LYS A 35 23.94 -4.52 -13.93
N VAL A 36 22.69 -4.08 -14.04
CA VAL A 36 21.60 -4.50 -13.14
C VAL A 36 20.57 -5.30 -13.96
N VAL A 37 20.20 -6.46 -13.45
CA VAL A 37 19.14 -7.30 -14.02
C VAL A 37 18.05 -7.47 -12.98
N LEU A 38 16.81 -7.12 -13.33
CA LEU A 38 15.65 -7.36 -12.49
C LEU A 38 15.06 -8.71 -12.86
N VAL A 39 14.89 -9.58 -11.87
CA VAL A 39 14.24 -10.88 -12.02
C VAL A 39 13.06 -10.94 -11.07
N TRP A 40 11.93 -11.42 -11.55
CA TRP A 40 10.79 -11.71 -10.70
C TRP A 40 10.95 -13.10 -10.08
N ILE A 41 10.72 -13.19 -8.78
CA ILE A 41 10.79 -14.43 -8.02
C ILE A 41 9.41 -14.65 -7.36
N PRO A 42 8.81 -15.84 -7.48
CA PRO A 42 7.57 -16.17 -6.79
C PRO A 42 7.75 -16.13 -5.26
N SER A 43 6.71 -15.70 -4.55
CA SER A 43 6.73 -15.66 -3.08
C SER A 43 6.76 -17.07 -2.48
N HIS A 44 7.45 -17.23 -1.34
CA HIS A 44 7.43 -18.43 -0.49
C HIS A 44 7.85 -19.76 -1.18
N VAL A 45 8.81 -19.70 -2.11
CA VAL A 45 9.32 -20.89 -2.81
C VAL A 45 10.55 -21.52 -2.12
N GLY A 46 10.83 -21.19 -0.85
CA GLY A 46 11.96 -21.81 -0.14
C GLY A 46 13.33 -21.27 -0.53
N ILE A 47 13.41 -20.14 -1.26
CA ILE A 47 14.70 -19.53 -1.63
C ILE A 47 15.24 -18.77 -0.41
N PRO A 48 16.34 -19.22 0.22
CA PRO A 48 16.73 -18.70 1.53
C PRO A 48 17.01 -17.19 1.53
N GLY A 49 17.58 -16.67 0.44
CA GLY A 49 17.83 -15.24 0.29
C GLY A 49 16.55 -14.40 0.20
N ASN A 50 15.51 -14.90 -0.49
CA ASN A 50 14.23 -14.22 -0.62
C ASN A 50 13.47 -14.22 0.71
N GLU A 51 13.48 -15.37 1.39
CA GLU A 51 12.87 -15.51 2.73
C GLU A 51 13.55 -14.62 3.75
N LYS A 52 14.89 -14.51 3.71
CA LYS A 52 15.61 -13.64 4.63
C LYS A 52 15.27 -12.17 4.40
N VAL A 53 15.14 -11.75 3.14
CA VAL A 53 14.71 -10.38 2.81
C VAL A 53 13.28 -10.11 3.28
N ASP A 54 12.35 -11.06 3.10
CA ASP A 54 10.97 -10.96 3.58
C ASP A 54 10.90 -10.85 5.12
N GLU A 55 11.66 -11.67 5.83
CA GLU A 55 11.79 -11.62 7.29
C GLU A 55 12.31 -10.24 7.75
N LEU A 56 13.38 -9.74 7.13
CA LEU A 56 13.95 -8.43 7.46
C LEU A 56 12.98 -7.28 7.15
N ALA A 57 12.23 -7.36 6.04
CA ALA A 57 11.23 -6.37 5.68
C ALA A 57 10.10 -6.34 6.72
N LYS A 58 9.64 -7.51 7.20
CA LYS A 58 8.63 -7.61 8.28
C LYS A 58 9.16 -7.03 9.59
N LEU A 59 10.41 -7.33 9.96
CA LEU A 59 11.03 -6.79 11.16
C LEU A 59 11.17 -5.26 11.10
N ALA A 60 11.39 -4.69 9.91
CA ALA A 60 11.49 -3.25 9.73
C ALA A 60 10.17 -2.51 10.03
N LEU A 61 9.01 -3.18 9.93
CA LEU A 61 7.72 -2.59 10.30
C LEU A 61 7.61 -2.29 11.80
N ASN A 62 8.36 -3.01 12.64
CA ASN A 62 8.35 -2.83 14.09
C ASN A 62 9.36 -1.77 14.57
N LYS A 63 10.14 -1.18 13.66
CA LYS A 63 11.07 -0.10 14.01
C LYS A 63 10.33 1.24 14.03
N GLU A 64 10.68 2.10 14.97
CA GLU A 64 10.21 3.48 14.97
C GLU A 64 10.67 4.18 13.67
N VAL A 65 9.68 4.56 12.86
CA VAL A 65 9.92 5.28 11.62
C VAL A 65 10.11 6.75 11.98
N HIS A 66 11.35 7.17 12.14
CA HIS A 66 11.72 8.58 12.08
C HIS A 66 11.81 9.00 10.62
N ASP A 67 10.67 9.27 10.00
CA ASP A 67 10.66 9.85 8.67
C ASP A 67 9.73 11.07 8.69
N ASP A 68 10.30 12.26 8.49
CA ASP A 68 9.57 13.52 8.28
C ASP A 68 8.76 13.50 6.96
N LYS A 69 8.67 12.35 6.30
CA LYS A 69 7.93 12.19 5.07
C LYS A 69 6.44 12.15 5.37
N PRO A 70 5.65 13.02 4.72
CA PRO A 70 4.21 13.02 4.92
C PRO A 70 3.64 11.68 4.46
N VAL A 71 2.85 11.04 5.33
CA VAL A 71 2.10 9.84 5.00
C VAL A 71 1.23 10.15 3.78
N ILE A 72 1.31 9.31 2.75
CA ILE A 72 0.55 9.52 1.53
C ILE A 72 -0.92 9.26 1.86
N TRP A 73 -1.79 10.22 1.55
CA TRP A 73 -3.23 10.11 1.84
C TRP A 73 -3.84 8.79 1.35
N SER A 74 -3.37 8.28 0.19
CA SER A 74 -3.86 7.00 -0.38
C SER A 74 -3.68 5.82 0.56
N ASP A 75 -2.61 5.84 1.34
CA ASP A 75 -2.24 4.74 2.24
C ASP A 75 -3.13 4.78 3.49
N LEU A 76 -3.55 5.98 3.89
CA LEU A 76 -4.51 6.19 4.97
C LEU A 76 -5.96 5.92 4.54
N LYS A 77 -6.28 5.99 3.23
CA LYS A 77 -7.65 5.78 2.73
C LYS A 77 -8.24 4.46 3.20
N LEU A 78 -7.47 3.37 3.08
CA LEU A 78 -7.93 2.04 3.49
C LEU A 78 -8.24 2.01 4.99
N LYS A 79 -7.37 2.61 5.81
CA LYS A 79 -7.52 2.67 7.26
C LYS A 79 -8.72 3.53 7.66
N ALA A 80 -8.89 4.68 7.03
CA ALA A 80 -10.01 5.58 7.26
C ALA A 80 -11.35 4.92 6.87
N ASN A 81 -11.42 4.29 5.69
CA ASN A 81 -12.61 3.58 5.25
C ASN A 81 -12.96 2.43 6.19
N THR A 82 -11.96 1.61 6.57
CA THR A 82 -12.16 0.53 7.54
C THR A 82 -12.69 1.05 8.87
N HIS A 83 -12.17 2.20 9.34
CA HIS A 83 -12.62 2.80 10.59
C HIS A 83 -14.07 3.31 10.50
N VAL A 84 -14.44 3.98 9.40
CA VAL A 84 -15.83 4.42 9.16
C VAL A 84 -16.77 3.23 9.08
N GLU A 85 -16.37 2.16 8.39
CA GLU A 85 -17.15 0.91 8.32
C GLU A 85 -17.34 0.28 9.71
N GLN A 86 -16.31 0.28 10.55
CA GLN A 86 -16.39 -0.22 11.92
C GLN A 86 -17.33 0.60 12.80
N LEU A 87 -17.27 1.94 12.70
CA LEU A 87 -18.20 2.81 13.42
C LEU A 87 -19.64 2.53 12.99
N TRP A 88 -19.86 2.40 11.67
CA TRP A 88 -21.20 2.16 11.15
C TRP A 88 -21.74 0.78 11.55
N GLN A 89 -20.88 -0.25 11.59
CA GLN A 89 -21.23 -1.56 12.12
C GLN A 89 -21.54 -1.49 13.63
N THR A 90 -20.78 -0.71 14.39
CA THR A 90 -21.01 -0.54 15.84
C THR A 90 -22.37 0.11 16.10
N ASP A 91 -22.70 1.17 15.36
CA ASP A 91 -24.00 1.83 15.46
C ASP A 91 -25.12 0.85 15.08
N TRP A 92 -24.91 0.06 14.02
CA TRP A 92 -25.87 -0.94 13.56
C TRP A 92 -26.11 -2.03 14.60
N ASP A 93 -25.06 -2.53 15.25
CA ASP A 93 -25.16 -3.54 16.31
C ASP A 93 -25.92 -3.04 17.55
N THR A 94 -26.04 -1.71 17.72
CA THR A 94 -26.79 -1.10 18.83
C THR A 94 -28.26 -0.88 18.54
N GLU A 95 -28.71 -1.06 17.29
CA GLU A 95 -30.12 -0.93 16.92
C GLU A 95 -30.90 -2.18 17.33
N VAL A 96 -31.64 -2.08 18.43
CA VAL A 96 -32.34 -3.21 19.07
C VAL A 96 -33.74 -3.46 18.47
N ASP A 97 -34.29 -2.50 17.71
CA ASP A 97 -35.67 -2.52 17.20
C ASP A 97 -35.77 -2.56 15.66
N ASP A 98 -34.65 -2.65 14.93
CA ASP A 98 -34.69 -2.69 13.47
C ASP A 98 -34.80 -4.13 12.93
N LYS A 99 -35.96 -4.47 12.34
CA LYS A 99 -36.18 -5.75 11.66
C LYS A 99 -35.17 -6.01 10.53
N LEU A 100 -34.59 -4.95 9.97
CA LEU A 100 -33.55 -5.08 8.95
C LEU A 100 -32.23 -5.55 9.57
N HIS A 101 -31.95 -5.22 10.83
CA HIS A 101 -30.78 -5.73 11.57
C HIS A 101 -30.82 -7.24 11.71
N GLU A 102 -32.00 -7.82 12.00
CA GLU A 102 -32.18 -9.28 12.07
C GLU A 102 -31.86 -9.97 10.73
N ILE A 103 -32.19 -9.34 9.61
CA ILE A 103 -31.97 -9.89 8.26
C ILE A 103 -30.53 -9.65 7.79
N ARG A 104 -29.90 -8.55 8.24
CA ARG A 104 -28.57 -8.12 7.80
C ARG A 104 -27.74 -7.62 8.97
N PRO A 105 -27.22 -8.49 9.83
CA PRO A 105 -26.42 -8.07 10.97
C PRO A 105 -25.04 -7.52 10.53
N ASN A 106 -24.48 -7.93 9.39
CA ASN A 106 -23.17 -7.47 8.92
C ASN A 106 -23.28 -6.55 7.70
N LEU A 107 -22.93 -5.27 7.87
CA LEU A 107 -23.00 -4.27 6.80
C LEU A 107 -21.86 -4.38 5.77
N LYS A 108 -20.79 -5.12 6.11
CA LYS A 108 -19.62 -5.31 5.25
C LYS A 108 -19.82 -6.36 4.16
N GLU A 109 -20.86 -7.19 4.27
CA GLU A 109 -21.26 -8.17 3.25
C GLU A 109 -21.95 -7.53 2.03
N ARG A 110 -21.80 -6.21 1.85
CA ARG A 110 -22.18 -5.53 0.62
C ARG A 110 -21.39 -6.14 -0.56
N LEU A 111 -22.14 -6.75 -1.48
CA LEU A 111 -21.73 -7.32 -2.77
C LEU A 111 -20.55 -6.60 -3.43
#